data_AF-A0A0J7KFZ8-F1
#
_entry.id   AF-A0A0J7KFZ8-F1
#
_cell.length_a   1.000
_cell.length_b   1.000
_cell.length_c   1.000
_cell.angle_alpha   90.00
_cell.angle_beta   90.00
_cell.angle_gamma   90.00
#
_symmetry.space_group_name_H-M   'P 1'
#
loop_
_entity.id
_entity.type
_entity.pdbx_description
1 polymer ?
#
loop_
_entity_poly.entity_id
_entity_poly.type
_entity_poly.pdbx_seq_one_letter_code
_entity_poly.pdbx_strand_id
1 'polypeptide(L)'
;MPRSALPRIKLPSFSGDYLSWRPFYDLFALLIRDNPALTNVERMHYLKTCVTGEAARLVGNLSISGDNFSIAWNLLVSRYENKRFLIAAQLDRITNLKPLKTKNAQGLRTLLTTISEATAALRSLG
;
A
#
# COMPACT_ATOMS: atom_id res chain seq x y z
N MET A 1 -30.01 -13.52 25.38
CA MET A 1 -29.29 -12.24 25.13
C MET A 1 -29.18 -12.03 23.63
N PRO A 2 -29.78 -10.98 23.03
CA PRO A 2 -29.60 -10.74 21.61
C PRO A 2 -28.17 -10.25 21.37
N ARG A 3 -27.45 -10.89 20.44
CA ARG A 3 -26.11 -10.50 20.00
C ARG A 3 -26.23 -9.11 19.39
N SER A 4 -25.59 -8.12 20.00
CA SER A 4 -25.49 -6.75 19.48
C SER A 4 -25.12 -6.80 18.01
N ALA A 5 -26.01 -6.31 17.13
CA ALA A 5 -25.76 -6.30 15.69
C ALA A 5 -24.54 -5.41 15.41
N LEU A 6 -23.43 -6.03 15.01
CA LEU A 6 -22.25 -5.30 14.60
C LEU A 6 -22.61 -4.38 13.42
N PRO A 7 -22.09 -3.15 13.37
CA PRO A 7 -22.33 -2.26 12.25
C PRO A 7 -21.89 -2.94 10.94
N ARG A 8 -22.74 -2.86 9.91
CA ARG A 8 -22.43 -3.40 8.59
C ARG A 8 -21.14 -2.76 8.07
N ILE A 9 -20.11 -3.58 7.87
CA ILE A 9 -18.84 -3.12 7.29
C ILE A 9 -19.13 -2.65 5.87
N LYS A 10 -18.89 -1.37 5.60
CA LYS A 10 -19.01 -0.79 4.26
C LYS A 10 -17.80 -1.20 3.43
N LEU A 11 -18.00 -1.45 2.14
CA LEU A 11 -16.88 -1.67 1.22
C LEU A 11 -16.00 -0.40 1.18
N PRO A 12 -14.67 -0.56 1.19
CA PRO A 12 -13.77 0.57 1.12
C PRO A 12 -13.79 1.20 -0.27
N SER A 13 -13.46 2.49 -0.34
CA SER A 13 -13.28 3.21 -1.61
C SER A 13 -11.84 3.69 -1.73
N PHE A 14 -11.28 3.64 -2.94
CA PHE A 14 -9.90 4.00 -3.21
C PHE A 14 -9.77 4.82 -4.49
N SER A 15 -9.29 6.06 -4.36
CA SER A 15 -9.15 6.99 -5.48
C SER A 15 -7.76 6.99 -6.14
N GLY A 16 -6.78 6.33 -5.52
CA GLY A 16 -5.37 6.40 -5.90
C GLY A 16 -4.46 7.14 -4.91
N ASP A 17 -4.96 7.56 -3.74
CA ASP A 17 -4.10 8.17 -2.71
C ASP A 17 -3.21 7.12 -2.02
N TYR A 18 -1.89 7.30 -2.13
CA TYR A 18 -0.90 6.41 -1.53
C TYR A 18 -1.02 6.25 -0.02
N LEU A 19 -1.44 7.29 0.71
CA LEU A 19 -1.61 7.19 2.17
C LEU A 19 -2.79 6.29 2.53
N SER A 20 -3.84 6.30 1.70
CA SER A 20 -5.03 5.44 1.85
C SER A 20 -4.86 4.01 1.33
N TRP A 21 -3.77 3.71 0.61
CA TRP A 21 -3.58 2.41 -0.03
C TRP A 21 -3.57 1.25 0.97
N ARG A 22 -2.77 1.36 2.03
CA ARG A 22 -2.61 0.23 2.97
C ARG A 22 -3.90 -0.11 3.72
N PRO A 23 -4.65 0.86 4.29
CA PRO A 23 -5.97 0.59 4.86
C PRO A 23 -6.96 -0.01 3.85
N PHE A 24 -6.98 0.49 2.61
CA PHE A 24 -7.81 -0.07 1.55
C PHE A 24 -7.44 -1.53 1.25
N TYR A 25 -6.15 -1.79 1.05
CA TYR A 25 -5.62 -3.11 0.71
C TYR A 25 -6.00 -4.13 1.77
N ASP A 26 -5.72 -3.84 3.05
CA ASP A 26 -5.98 -4.78 4.15
C ASP A 26 -7.47 -5.08 4.28
N LEU A 27 -8.34 -4.06 4.18
CA LEU A 27 -9.79 -4.26 4.31
C LEU A 27 -10.40 -4.95 3.08
N PHE A 28 -9.99 -4.59 1.87
CA PHE A 28 -10.46 -5.23 0.65
C PHE A 28 -9.99 -6.69 0.57
N ALA A 29 -8.74 -6.95 0.99
CA ALA A 29 -8.19 -8.29 1.10
C ALA A 29 -9.04 -9.17 2.00
N LEU A 30 -9.31 -8.70 3.23
CA LEU A 30 -10.08 -9.41 4.23
C LEU A 30 -11.52 -9.70 3.78
N LEU A 31 -12.20 -8.71 3.18
CA LEU A 31 -13.63 -8.83 2.88
C LEU A 31 -13.92 -9.53 1.55
N ILE A 32 -13.05 -9.33 0.55
CA ILE A 32 -13.33 -9.66 -0.85
C ILE A 32 -12.31 -10.66 -1.42
N ARG A 33 -11.01 -10.33 -1.36
CA ARG A 33 -9.97 -11.16 -1.98
C ARG A 33 -9.87 -12.54 -1.32
N ASP A 34 -9.80 -12.57 0.00
CA ASP A 34 -9.53 -13.77 0.79
C ASP A 34 -10.84 -14.47 1.22
N ASN A 35 -11.99 -13.95 0.80
CA ASN A 35 -13.29 -14.54 1.05
C ASN A 35 -13.55 -15.72 0.10
N PRO A 36 -13.63 -16.97 0.59
CA PRO A 36 -13.78 -18.15 -0.25
C PRO A 36 -15.16 -18.27 -0.90
N ALA A 37 -16.17 -17.52 -0.41
CA ALA A 37 -17.51 -17.54 -0.97
C ALA A 37 -17.65 -16.73 -2.27
N LEU A 38 -16.64 -15.93 -2.62
CA LEU A 38 -16.65 -15.08 -3.81
C LEU A 38 -15.83 -15.69 -4.93
N THR A 39 -16.38 -15.66 -6.14
CA THR A 39 -15.67 -15.98 -7.38
C THR A 39 -14.76 -14.83 -7.80
N ASN A 40 -13.75 -15.10 -8.61
CA ASN A 40 -12.88 -14.04 -9.14
C ASN A 40 -13.66 -12.99 -9.97
N VAL A 41 -14.74 -13.39 -10.65
CA VAL A 41 -15.60 -12.46 -11.41
C VAL A 41 -16.28 -11.48 -10.45
N GLU A 42 -16.85 -11.97 -9.35
CA GLU A 42 -17.46 -11.12 -8.32
C GLU A 42 -16.42 -10.21 -7.65
N ARG A 43 -15.23 -10.73 -7.35
CA ARG A 43 -14.12 -9.92 -6.82
C ARG A 43 -13.72 -8.79 -7.78
N MET A 44 -13.66 -9.06 -9.09
CA MET A 44 -13.37 -8.05 -10.11
C MET A 44 -14.48 -6.98 -10.17
N HIS A 45 -15.74 -7.41 -10.10
CA HIS A 45 -16.87 -6.50 -10.04
C HIS A 45 -16.78 -5.58 -8.82
N TYR A 46 -16.57 -6.15 -7.62
CA TYR A 46 -16.39 -5.37 -6.39
C TYR A 46 -15.19 -4.42 -6.49
N LEU A 47 -14.06 -4.89 -7.02
CA LEU A 47 -12.87 -4.07 -7.20
C LEU A 47 -13.19 -2.83 -8.03
N LYS A 48 -13.85 -2.99 -9.18
CA LYS A 48 -14.27 -1.88 -10.05
C LYS A 48 -15.22 -0.90 -9.38
N THR A 49 -16.09 -1.36 -8.49
CA THR A 49 -16.99 -0.46 -7.73
C THR A 49 -16.30 0.28 -6.59
N CYS A 50 -15.21 -0.30 -6.06
CA CYS A 50 -14.45 0.26 -4.95
C CYS A 50 -13.36 1.23 -5.40
N VAL A 51 -12.84 1.09 -6.62
CA VAL A 51 -11.84 2.03 -7.14
C VAL A 51 -12.50 3.21 -7.84
N THR A 52 -11.95 4.40 -7.63
CA THR A 52 -12.38 5.66 -8.24
C THR A 52 -11.16 6.44 -8.74
N GLY A 53 -11.37 7.57 -9.41
CA GLY A 53 -10.28 8.47 -9.80
C GLY A 53 -9.18 7.80 -10.64
N GLU A 54 -7.93 7.98 -10.22
CA GLU A 54 -6.77 7.42 -10.93
C GLU A 54 -6.74 5.90 -10.87
N ALA A 55 -7.08 5.32 -9.71
CA ALA A 55 -7.10 3.87 -9.53
C ALA A 55 -8.12 3.19 -10.44
N ALA A 56 -9.30 3.80 -10.64
CA ALA A 56 -10.29 3.32 -11.60
C ALA A 56 -9.78 3.38 -13.05
N ARG A 57 -9.07 4.45 -13.42
CA ARG A 57 -8.48 4.57 -14.76
C ARG A 57 -7.42 3.48 -15.02
N LEU A 58 -6.65 3.11 -13.99
CA LEU A 58 -5.61 2.08 -14.10
C LEU A 58 -6.17 0.71 -14.50
N VAL A 59 -7.33 0.34 -13.95
CA VAL A 59 -7.96 -0.97 -14.20
C VAL A 59 -9.17 -0.89 -15.15
N GLY A 60 -9.49 0.30 -15.65
CA GLY A 60 -10.71 0.58 -16.41
C GLY A 60 -10.82 -0.23 -17.71
N ASN A 61 -9.68 -0.42 -18.39
CA ASN A 61 -9.59 -1.15 -19.66
C ASN A 61 -9.79 -2.67 -19.52
N LEU A 62 -9.74 -3.21 -18.30
CA LEU A 62 -9.94 -4.63 -18.05
C LEU A 62 -11.44 -4.93 -17.99
N SER A 63 -11.90 -5.96 -18.72
CA SER A 63 -13.29 -6.42 -18.62
C SER A 63 -13.54 -7.10 -17.28
N ILE A 64 -14.81 -7.15 -16.86
CA ILE A 64 -15.22 -7.89 -15.65
C ILE A 64 -15.14 -9.38 -15.97
N SER A 65 -14.01 -9.99 -15.63
CA SER A 65 -13.72 -11.42 -15.79
C SER A 65 -12.88 -11.89 -14.62
N GLY A 66 -12.96 -13.18 -14.30
CA GLY A 66 -12.19 -13.79 -13.22
C GLY A 66 -10.68 -13.73 -13.49
N ASP A 67 -10.27 -13.93 -14.75
CA ASP A 67 -8.85 -13.88 -15.15
C ASP A 67 -8.27 -12.47 -14.96
N ASN A 68 -9.10 -11.45 -15.15
CA ASN A 68 -8.70 -10.06 -15.04
C ASN A 68 -8.61 -9.57 -13.59
N PHE A 69 -9.22 -10.26 -12.62
CA PHE A 69 -9.12 -9.87 -11.21
C PHE A 69 -7.66 -9.85 -10.75
N SER A 70 -6.93 -10.95 -10.96
CA SER A 70 -5.54 -11.07 -10.54
C SER A 70 -4.66 -10.01 -11.23
N ILE A 71 -4.93 -9.73 -12.51
CA ILE A 71 -4.22 -8.69 -13.27
C ILE A 71 -4.49 -7.31 -12.68
N ALA A 72 -5.77 -6.96 -12.48
CA ALA A 72 -6.19 -5.68 -11.93
C ALA A 72 -5.63 -5.45 -10.52
N TRP A 73 -5.69 -6.48 -9.67
CA TRP A 73 -5.17 -6.43 -8.32
C TRP A 73 -3.66 -6.24 -8.30
N ASN A 74 -2.92 -7.00 -9.12
CA ASN A 74 -1.47 -6.86 -9.22
C ASN A 74 -1.03 -5.51 -9.79
N LEU A 75 -1.81 -4.91 -10.71
CA LEU A 75 -1.55 -3.55 -11.19
C LEU A 75 -1.68 -2.52 -10.07
N LEU A 76 -2.75 -2.61 -9.27
CA LEU A 76 -2.95 -1.72 -8.13
C LEU A 76 -1.84 -1.89 -7.08
N VAL A 77 -1.51 -3.14 -6.73
CA VAL A 77 -0.37 -3.47 -5.86
C VAL A 77 0.92 -2.89 -6.43
N SER A 78 1.27 -3.19 -7.66
CA SER A 78 2.52 -2.69 -8.25
C SER A 78 2.60 -1.15 -8.30
N ARG A 79 1.45 -0.47 -8.43
CA ARG A 79 1.40 0.99 -8.53
C ARG A 79 1.37 1.68 -7.18
N TYR A 80 0.68 1.11 -6.20
CA TYR A 80 0.34 1.75 -4.91
C TYR A 80 0.97 1.07 -3.69
N GLU A 81 1.37 -0.20 -3.79
CA GLU A 81 2.22 -0.88 -2.81
C GLU A 81 3.63 -0.30 -2.93
N ASN A 82 3.85 0.80 -2.23
CA ASN A 82 4.81 1.80 -2.66
C ASN A 82 6.24 1.51 -2.19
N LYS A 83 6.88 0.48 -2.76
CA LYS A 83 8.34 0.27 -2.64
C LYS A 83 9.11 1.53 -3.04
N ARG A 84 8.68 2.25 -4.09
CA ARG A 84 9.37 3.47 -4.57
C ARG A 84 9.28 4.65 -3.62
N PHE A 85 8.15 4.87 -2.96
CA PHE A 85 8.04 5.89 -1.91
C PHE A 85 8.81 5.50 -0.66
N LEU A 86 8.79 4.21 -0.28
CA LEU A 86 9.63 3.76 0.83
C LEU A 86 11.11 3.97 0.50
N ILE A 87 11.54 3.67 -0.73
CA ILE A 87 12.89 3.97 -1.22
C ILE A 87 13.17 5.48 -1.21
N ALA A 88 12.26 6.29 -1.76
CA ALA A 88 12.41 7.75 -1.80
C ALA A 88 12.49 8.36 -0.40
N ALA A 89 11.66 7.91 0.54
CA ALA A 89 11.69 8.35 1.93
C ALA A 89 12.99 7.96 2.65
N GLN A 90 13.54 6.76 2.39
CA GLN A 90 14.85 6.39 2.92
C GLN A 90 15.98 7.19 2.26
N LEU A 91 15.90 7.47 0.96
CA LEU A 91 16.84 8.35 0.26
C LEU A 91 16.79 9.76 0.85
N ASP A 92 15.60 10.33 1.07
CA ASP A 92 15.41 11.63 1.70
C ASP A 92 15.97 11.67 3.12
N ARG A 93 15.86 10.59 3.90
CA ARG A 93 16.50 10.49 5.22
C ARG A 93 18.02 10.58 5.13
N ILE A 94 18.63 10.01 4.10
CA ILE A 94 20.08 10.02 3.88
C ILE A 94 20.53 11.39 3.34
N THR A 95 19.83 11.95 2.34
CA THR A 95 20.20 13.20 1.68
C THR A 95 19.96 14.42 2.56
N ASN A 96 18.97 14.39 3.47
CA ASN A 96 18.70 15.48 4.41
C ASN A 96 19.50 15.39 5.72
N LEU A 97 20.47 14.48 5.85
CA LEU A 97 21.36 14.45 7.00
C LEU A 97 22.13 15.77 7.12
N LYS A 98 21.90 16.49 8.22
CA LYS A 98 22.60 17.75 8.48
C LYS A 98 24.10 17.48 8.69
N PRO A 99 24.99 18.30 8.09
CA PRO A 99 26.41 18.24 8.38
C PRO A 99 26.67 18.38 9.88
N LEU A 100 27.58 17.58 10.42
CA LEU A 100 28.01 17.73 11.81
C LEU A 100 28.68 19.09 12.00
N LYS A 101 28.05 19.96 12.80
CA LYS A 101 28.60 21.27 13.16
C LYS A 101 29.73 21.19 14.17
N THR A 102 29.78 20.11 14.95
CA THR A 102 30.77 19.88 16.00
C THR A 102 31.19 18.41 15.99
N LYS A 103 32.50 18.16 16.08
CA LYS A 103 33.06 16.81 16.15
C LYS A 103 32.83 16.24 17.54
N ASN A 104 31.70 15.57 17.75
CA ASN A 104 31.43 14.82 18.97
C ASN A 104 30.98 13.39 18.64
N ALA A 105 31.28 12.46 19.55
CA ALA A 105 30.97 11.03 19.38
C ALA A 105 29.47 10.78 19.21
N GLN A 106 28.62 11.61 19.83
CA GLN A 106 27.17 11.47 19.79
C GLN A 106 26.63 11.71 18.37
N GLY A 107 27.04 12.80 17.71
CA GLY A 107 26.62 13.14 16.36
C GLY A 107 27.11 12.11 15.33
N LEU A 108 28.34 11.59 15.50
CA LEU A 108 28.84 10.49 14.67
C LEU A 108 28.01 9.22 14.83
N ARG A 109 27.62 8.86 16.05
CA ARG A 109 26.74 7.71 16.30
C ARG A 109 25.37 7.91 15.65
N THR A 110 24.76 9.08 15.79
CA THR A 110 23.46 9.38 15.17
C THR A 110 23.50 9.29 13.64
N LEU A 111 24.55 9.79 13.00
CA LEU A 111 24.74 9.64 11.56
C LEU A 111 24.88 8.17 11.15
N LEU A 112 25.77 7.43 11.84
CA LEU A 112 26.01 6.02 11.57
C LEU A 112 24.72 5.20 11.70
N THR A 113 23.96 5.41 12.78
CA THR A 113 22.68 4.74 13.02
C THR A 113 21.67 5.07 11.92
N THR A 114 21.48 6.34 11.57
CA THR A 114 20.50 6.76 10.56
C THR A 114 20.82 6.15 9.19
N ILE A 115 22.09 6.13 8.79
CA ILE A 115 22.53 5.53 7.53
C ILE A 115 22.35 4.00 7.57
N SER A 116 22.71 3.36 8.68
CA SER A 116 22.59 1.90 8.83
C SER A 116 21.13 1.43 8.78
N GLU A 117 20.22 2.15 9.44
CA GLU A 117 18.78 1.87 9.40
C GLU A 117 18.19 2.07 8.00
N ALA A 118 18.52 3.20 7.35
CA ALA A 118 18.01 3.51 6.02
C ALA A 118 18.51 2.49 4.98
N THR A 119 19.78 2.08 5.05
CA THR A 119 20.35 1.06 4.16
C THR A 119 19.77 -0.34 4.41
N ALA A 120 19.54 -0.73 5.67
CA ALA A 120 18.86 -1.98 5.99
C ALA A 120 17.41 -2.00 5.45
N ALA A 121 16.67 -0.89 5.61
CA ALA A 121 15.33 -0.74 5.06
C ALA A 121 15.35 -0.83 3.52
N LEU A 122 16.28 -0.16 2.84
CA LEU A 122 16.45 -0.26 1.38
C LEU A 122 16.75 -1.70 0.92
N ARG A 123 17.59 -2.44 1.65
CA ARG A 123 17.87 -3.86 1.35
C ARG A 123 16.64 -4.76 1.52
N SER A 124 15.77 -4.48 2.49
CA SER A 124 14.53 -5.27 2.66
C SER A 124 13.50 -5.03 1.55
N LEU A 125 13.64 -3.93 0.81
CA LEU A 125 12.73 -3.55 -0.28
C LEU A 125 13.19 -4.10 -1.65
N GLY A 126 14.44 -4.58 -1.76
CA GLY A 126 15.08 -5.05 -3.00
C GLY A 126 15.56 -6.49 -2.92
#